data_AF-A0A3D4GVS9-F1
#
_entry.id   AF-A0A3D4GVS9-F1
#
_cell.length_a   1.000
_cell.length_b   1.000
_cell.length_c   1.000
_cell.angle_alpha   90.00
_cell.angle_beta   90.00
_cell.angle_gamma   90.00
#
_symmetry.space_group_name_H-M   'P 1'
#
loop_
_entity.id
_entity.type
_entity.pdbx_description
1 polymer ?
#
loop_
_entity_poly.entity_id
_entity_poly.type
_entity_poly.pdbx_seq_one_letter_code
_entity_poly.pdbx_strand_id
1 'polypeptide(L)'
;MGLRSKEEVQKAIRAWLKRTEKAFDPDFDMLVEPDLQDRWKSRVGLPETSRGYHGVSQTSAYYALSLLRANEKTERATRILRRVLEARVYDEASPRYGEFKLIYEALDDDVLDSNTTFFVCFSLLVAAFEYGARLGDELVTEIREACALIPPEKYAGDLSVGYTNARLSKCCVNLAICEWIGDWDRFEVSRRHFNHFYDVNMSRGIPERLSATYYMVDFVALGLIFRYVKDLEIRQKSQRLVTLFLQELFFFGDRQPIPARRTYNQNVGA
;
A
#
# COMPACT_ATOMS: atom_id res chain seq x y z
N MET A 1 -20.01 -10.30 -16.21
CA MET A 1 -20.14 -9.21 -15.21
C MET A 1 -19.66 -7.93 -15.86
N GLY A 2 -20.48 -6.88 -15.89
CA GLY A 2 -20.02 -5.55 -16.33
C GLY A 2 -19.15 -4.90 -15.26
N LEU A 3 -18.22 -4.03 -15.67
CA LEU A 3 -17.53 -3.13 -14.73
C LEU A 3 -18.55 -2.17 -14.12
N ARG A 4 -18.37 -1.82 -12.83
CA ARG A 4 -19.23 -0.84 -12.17
C ARG A 4 -19.16 0.50 -12.89
N SER A 5 -20.30 1.18 -13.00
CA SER A 5 -20.36 2.56 -13.49
C SER A 5 -19.66 3.52 -12.52
N LYS A 6 -19.32 4.73 -12.99
CA LYS A 6 -18.74 5.77 -12.12
C LYS A 6 -19.69 6.12 -10.98
N GLU A 7 -21.00 6.17 -11.24
CA GLU A 7 -22.04 6.47 -10.26
C GLU A 7 -22.14 5.37 -9.20
N GLU A 8 -22.04 4.10 -9.60
CA GLU A 8 -22.02 2.97 -8.66
C GLU A 8 -20.79 3.02 -7.74
N VAL A 9 -19.61 3.36 -8.29
CA VAL A 9 -18.39 3.55 -7.51
C VAL A 9 -18.56 4.73 -6.53
N GLN A 10 -19.10 5.86 -6.99
CA GLN A 10 -19.33 7.03 -6.12
C GLN A 10 -20.33 6.73 -4.99
N LYS A 11 -21.41 5.99 -5.29
CA LYS A 11 -22.37 5.54 -4.27
C LYS A 11 -21.69 4.65 -3.23
N ALA A 12 -20.82 3.73 -3.65
CA ALA A 12 -20.08 2.87 -2.74
C ALA A 12 -19.13 3.67 -1.84
N ILE A 13 -18.42 4.67 -2.38
CA ILE A 13 -17.54 5.56 -1.61
C ILE A 13 -18.34 6.34 -0.55
N ARG A 14 -19.49 6.92 -0.91
CA ARG A 14 -20.33 7.63 0.06
C ARG A 14 -20.90 6.72 1.15
N ALA A 15 -21.26 5.49 0.80
CA ALA A 15 -21.69 4.50 1.78
C ALA A 15 -20.56 4.13 2.76
N TRP A 16 -19.34 3.97 2.26
CA TRP A 16 -18.14 3.79 3.06
C TRP A 16 -17.93 4.99 4.01
N LEU A 17 -17.89 6.22 3.49
CA LEU A 17 -17.71 7.43 4.29
C LEU A 17 -18.74 7.54 5.43
N LYS A 18 -20.02 7.28 5.14
CA LYS A 18 -21.08 7.31 6.16
C LYS A 18 -20.87 6.26 7.27
N ARG A 19 -20.37 5.08 6.93
CA ARG A 19 -20.07 4.03 7.91
C ARG A 19 -18.86 4.44 8.77
N THR A 20 -17.82 4.91 8.11
CA THR A 20 -16.51 5.20 8.71
C THR A 20 -16.51 6.46 9.57
N GLU A 21 -17.38 7.44 9.27
CA GLU A 21 -17.55 8.68 10.04
C GLU A 21 -17.76 8.42 11.54
N LYS A 22 -18.42 7.32 11.91
CA LYS A 22 -18.69 6.97 13.32
C LYS A 22 -17.41 6.68 14.12
N ALA A 23 -16.37 6.19 13.44
CA ALA A 23 -15.08 5.89 14.05
C ALA A 23 -14.14 7.10 14.07
N PHE A 24 -14.52 8.23 13.46
CA PHE A 24 -13.69 9.43 13.44
C PHE A 24 -13.64 10.11 14.81
N ASP A 25 -12.44 10.25 15.35
CA ASP A 25 -12.14 11.02 16.53
C ASP A 25 -11.81 12.48 16.15
N PRO A 26 -12.70 13.45 16.45
CA PRO A 26 -12.44 14.86 16.15
C PRO A 26 -11.39 15.49 17.07
N ASP A 27 -11.09 14.90 18.23
CA ASP A 27 -10.11 15.45 19.18
C ASP A 27 -8.69 15.07 18.76
N PHE A 28 -8.55 13.98 18.00
CA PHE A 28 -7.27 13.49 17.49
C PHE A 28 -7.07 13.66 15.98
N ASP A 29 -8.13 13.90 15.22
CA ASP A 29 -8.16 13.96 13.75
C ASP A 29 -7.74 12.64 13.08
N MET A 30 -8.10 11.48 13.66
CA MET A 30 -7.91 10.15 13.05
C MET A 30 -9.12 9.24 13.29
N LEU A 31 -9.15 8.10 12.61
CA LEU A 31 -10.10 7.05 12.92
C LEU A 31 -9.59 6.16 14.05
N VAL A 32 -10.48 5.84 14.97
CA VAL A 32 -10.27 4.80 15.97
C VAL A 32 -10.22 3.43 15.27
N GLU A 33 -9.20 2.64 15.59
CA GLU A 33 -9.09 1.24 15.22
C GLU A 33 -10.04 0.41 16.10
N PRO A 34 -11.14 -0.14 15.54
CA PRO A 34 -12.14 -0.83 16.35
C PRO A 34 -11.61 -2.11 16.99
N ASP A 35 -10.66 -2.81 16.35
CA ASP A 35 -10.20 -4.14 16.77
C ASP A 35 -8.67 -4.21 16.85
N LEU A 36 -8.10 -3.65 17.92
CA LEU A 36 -6.70 -3.88 18.24
C LEU A 36 -6.48 -5.37 18.55
N GLN A 37 -5.77 -6.04 17.65
CA GLN A 37 -5.49 -7.48 17.76
C GLN A 37 -4.70 -7.78 19.04
N ASP A 38 -5.04 -8.88 19.72
CA ASP A 38 -4.41 -9.26 21.00
C ASP A 38 -2.89 -9.32 20.92
N ARG A 39 -2.35 -9.78 19.78
CA ARG A 39 -0.91 -9.84 19.54
C ARG A 39 -0.20 -8.48 19.64
N TRP A 40 -0.91 -7.37 19.45
CA TRP A 40 -0.37 -6.00 19.47
C TRP A 40 -0.53 -5.28 20.80
N LYS A 41 -1.36 -5.78 21.73
CA LYS A 41 -1.69 -5.10 22.98
C LYS A 41 -0.47 -4.78 23.86
N SER A 42 0.55 -5.63 23.86
CA SER A 42 1.78 -5.39 24.63
C SER A 42 2.78 -4.43 23.97
N ARG A 43 2.49 -3.98 22.74
CA ARG A 43 3.39 -3.17 21.90
C ARG A 43 2.81 -1.78 21.62
N VAL A 44 1.66 -1.46 22.22
CA VAL A 44 1.00 -0.15 22.14
C VAL A 44 0.94 0.47 23.53
N GLY A 45 1.03 1.80 23.58
CA GLY A 45 0.90 2.59 24.80
C GLY A 45 -0.55 2.75 25.25
N LEU A 46 -0.83 3.81 25.99
CA LEU A 46 -2.21 4.21 26.26
C LEU A 46 -2.80 4.94 25.05
N PRO A 47 -4.12 4.84 24.79
CA PRO A 47 -4.79 5.68 23.82
C PRO A 47 -4.57 7.18 24.07
N GLU A 48 -4.37 7.96 23.01
CA GLU A 48 -4.23 9.42 23.10
C GLU A 48 -5.53 10.12 23.52
N THR A 49 -6.67 9.46 23.31
CA THR A 49 -7.99 9.95 23.70
C THR A 49 -8.81 8.86 24.37
N SER A 50 -9.92 9.25 25.01
CA SER A 50 -10.87 8.29 25.59
C SER A 50 -11.61 7.44 24.55
N ARG A 51 -11.45 7.71 23.25
CA ARG A 51 -12.18 6.99 22.20
C ARG A 51 -11.51 5.70 21.77
N GLY A 52 -10.20 5.54 22.02
CA GLY A 52 -9.45 4.32 21.74
C GLY A 52 -8.20 4.58 20.91
N TYR A 53 -7.60 3.49 20.41
CA TYR A 53 -6.37 3.52 19.60
C TYR A 53 -6.65 4.01 18.19
N HIS A 54 -5.70 4.70 17.56
CA HIS A 54 -5.88 5.29 16.24
C HIS A 54 -5.14 4.49 15.16
N GLY A 55 -5.90 3.99 14.19
CA GLY A 55 -5.33 3.28 13.05
C GLY A 55 -4.78 4.25 12.01
N VAL A 56 -3.60 3.96 11.44
CA VAL A 56 -2.90 4.88 10.52
C VAL A 56 -3.19 4.57 9.06
N SER A 57 -3.02 3.32 8.62
CA SER A 57 -2.96 2.95 7.20
C SER A 57 -4.33 2.87 6.49
N GLN A 58 -4.89 1.67 6.34
CA GLN A 58 -6.16 1.43 5.63
C GLN A 58 -7.38 1.99 6.39
N THR A 59 -7.18 2.43 7.62
CA THR A 59 -8.14 3.19 8.41
C THR A 59 -8.06 4.67 8.05
N SER A 60 -7.17 5.44 8.68
CA SER A 60 -7.18 6.90 8.55
C SER A 60 -6.72 7.41 7.18
N ALA A 61 -5.63 6.87 6.60
CA ALA A 61 -5.14 7.34 5.31
C ALA A 61 -6.15 7.07 4.17
N TYR A 62 -6.80 5.91 4.18
CA TYR A 62 -7.83 5.56 3.18
C TYR A 62 -9.10 6.39 3.36
N TYR A 63 -9.46 6.75 4.60
CA TYR A 63 -10.58 7.64 4.87
C TYR A 63 -10.30 9.06 4.37
N ALA A 64 -9.10 9.61 4.62
CA ALA A 64 -8.70 10.90 4.05
C ALA A 64 -8.76 10.87 2.51
N LEU A 65 -8.24 9.81 1.88
CA LEU A 65 -8.32 9.63 0.43
C LEU A 65 -9.77 9.55 -0.08
N SER A 66 -10.65 8.88 0.68
CA SER A 66 -12.07 8.77 0.34
C SER A 66 -12.79 10.12 0.42
N LEU A 67 -12.48 10.94 1.43
CA LEU A 67 -12.98 12.32 1.56
C LEU A 67 -12.55 13.18 0.37
N LEU A 68 -11.26 13.12 0.00
CA LEU A 68 -10.73 13.81 -1.17
C LEU A 68 -11.43 13.35 -2.46
N ARG A 69 -11.57 12.03 -2.66
CA ARG A 69 -12.23 11.47 -3.85
C ARG A 69 -13.70 11.86 -3.98
N ALA A 70 -14.43 11.93 -2.86
CA ALA A 70 -15.83 12.36 -2.82
C ALA A 70 -16.00 13.88 -2.96
N ASN A 71 -14.89 14.63 -2.91
CA ASN A 71 -14.88 16.09 -2.81
C ASN A 71 -15.63 16.60 -1.57
N GLU A 72 -15.41 15.94 -0.42
CA GLU A 72 -16.05 16.25 0.86
C GLU A 72 -14.98 16.52 1.93
N LYS A 73 -15.22 17.52 2.80
CA LYS A 73 -14.40 17.81 4.00
C LYS A 73 -12.88 17.83 3.75
N THR A 74 -12.43 18.57 2.73
CA THR A 74 -11.00 18.65 2.33
C THR A 74 -10.10 19.04 3.51
N GLU A 75 -10.54 19.97 4.35
CA GLU A 75 -9.79 20.44 5.51
C GLU A 75 -9.59 19.31 6.53
N ARG A 76 -10.59 18.44 6.71
CA ARG A 76 -10.47 17.26 7.57
C ARG A 76 -9.49 16.26 6.96
N ALA A 77 -9.60 15.98 5.66
CA ALA A 77 -8.66 15.09 4.98
C ALA A 77 -7.22 15.59 5.14
N THR A 78 -7.00 16.91 5.03
CA THR A 78 -5.70 17.56 5.24
C THR A 78 -5.15 17.31 6.65
N ARG A 79 -5.98 17.50 7.70
CA ARG A 79 -5.56 17.24 9.09
C ARG A 79 -5.26 15.76 9.35
N ILE A 80 -6.09 14.86 8.82
CA ILE A 80 -5.83 13.41 8.92
C ILE A 80 -4.50 13.06 8.25
N LEU A 81 -4.22 13.59 7.05
CA LEU A 81 -2.97 13.30 6.35
C LEU A 81 -1.75 13.79 7.15
N ARG A 82 -1.82 14.95 7.81
CA ARG A 82 -0.76 15.41 8.71
C ARG A 82 -0.54 14.47 9.89
N ARG A 83 -1.62 13.99 10.54
CA ARG A 83 -1.52 12.96 11.59
C ARG A 83 -0.92 11.65 11.09
N VAL A 84 -1.25 11.25 9.86
CA VAL A 84 -0.65 10.08 9.22
C VAL A 84 0.86 10.28 9.00
N LEU A 85 1.30 11.49 8.63
CA LEU A 85 2.73 11.82 8.50
C LEU A 85 3.46 11.83 9.84
N GLU A 86 2.80 12.24 10.92
CA GLU A 86 3.34 12.19 12.30
C GLU A 86 3.56 10.75 12.79
N ALA A 87 2.79 9.79 12.31
CA ALA A 87 2.95 8.36 12.66
C ALA A 87 4.18 7.68 12.03
N ARG A 88 5.05 8.43 11.36
CA ARG A 88 6.33 7.95 10.81
C ARG A 88 7.34 7.72 11.93
N VAL A 89 8.26 6.78 11.72
CA VAL A 89 9.43 6.61 12.58
C VAL A 89 10.47 7.68 12.25
N TYR A 90 10.81 8.52 13.22
CA TYR A 90 11.75 9.65 13.07
C TYR A 90 13.14 9.38 13.65
N ASP A 91 13.33 8.36 14.48
CA ASP A 91 14.66 8.02 15.00
C ASP A 91 15.56 7.48 13.87
N GLU A 92 16.59 8.23 13.50
CA GLU A 92 17.56 7.86 12.46
C GLU A 92 18.41 6.64 12.85
N ALA A 93 18.55 6.36 14.15
CA ALA A 93 19.23 5.15 14.62
C ALA A 93 18.36 3.89 14.45
N SER A 94 17.06 4.07 14.21
CA SER A 94 16.11 2.98 14.07
C SER A 94 16.34 2.19 12.78
N PRO A 95 16.31 0.85 12.81
CA PRO A 95 16.25 0.05 11.59
C PRO A 95 14.93 0.25 10.83
N ARG A 96 13.95 0.96 11.42
CA ARG A 96 12.64 1.29 10.86
C ARG A 96 12.51 2.74 10.43
N TYR A 97 13.60 3.52 10.46
CA TYR A 97 13.58 4.94 10.09
C TYR A 97 12.84 5.18 8.76
N GLY A 98 11.89 6.11 8.77
CA GLY A 98 11.04 6.44 7.63
C GLY A 98 9.82 5.52 7.43
N GLU A 99 9.73 4.34 8.06
CA GLU A 99 8.52 3.52 8.01
C GLU A 99 7.35 4.13 8.80
N PHE A 100 6.12 3.63 8.57
CA PHE A 100 4.92 4.11 9.27
C PHE A 100 4.38 3.08 10.26
N LYS A 101 3.92 3.57 11.42
CA LYS A 101 3.25 2.75 12.43
C LYS A 101 1.87 2.31 11.97
N LEU A 102 1.47 1.06 12.26
CA LEU A 102 0.11 0.59 12.00
C LEU A 102 -0.92 1.29 12.89
N ILE A 103 -0.56 1.45 14.17
CA ILE A 103 -1.34 2.12 15.21
C ILE A 103 -0.51 3.30 15.69
N TYR A 104 -1.12 4.48 15.78
CA TYR A 104 -0.43 5.72 16.12
C TYR A 104 0.31 5.58 17.47
N GLU A 105 -0.36 5.01 18.46
CA GLU A 105 0.13 4.81 19.83
C GLU A 105 1.07 3.60 19.99
N ALA A 106 1.58 3.02 18.90
CA ALA A 106 2.61 1.99 19.01
C ALA A 106 3.86 2.56 19.69
N LEU A 107 4.42 1.79 20.62
CA LEU A 107 5.55 2.22 21.45
C LEU A 107 6.83 2.37 20.62
N ASP A 108 7.66 3.35 20.98
CA ASP A 108 8.95 3.62 20.34
C ASP A 108 8.84 3.66 18.80
N ASP A 109 9.65 2.87 18.11
CA ASP A 109 9.66 2.75 16.64
C ASP A 109 8.90 1.53 16.13
N ASP A 110 8.00 0.98 16.94
CA ASP A 110 7.32 -0.25 16.59
C ASP A 110 6.26 -0.04 15.51
N VAL A 111 6.57 -0.47 14.28
CA VAL A 111 5.65 -0.38 13.16
C VAL A 111 4.46 -1.35 13.24
N LEU A 112 4.56 -2.38 14.09
CA LEU A 112 3.67 -3.55 14.25
C LEU A 112 3.54 -4.44 13.00
N ASP A 113 3.29 -3.86 11.83
CA ASP A 113 3.18 -4.53 10.53
C ASP A 113 3.92 -3.73 9.45
N SER A 114 4.95 -4.32 8.86
CA SER A 114 5.76 -3.68 7.81
C SER A 114 5.02 -3.45 6.48
N ASN A 115 3.83 -4.02 6.29
CA ASN A 115 2.99 -3.74 5.11
C ASN A 115 2.29 -2.38 5.22
N THR A 116 2.18 -1.82 6.43
CA THR A 116 1.58 -0.51 6.69
C THR A 116 2.18 0.57 5.80
N THR A 117 3.51 0.60 5.66
CA THR A 117 4.23 1.57 4.84
C THR A 117 3.75 1.59 3.38
N PHE A 118 3.45 0.43 2.78
CA PHE A 118 2.88 0.38 1.43
C PHE A 118 1.52 1.08 1.37
N PHE A 119 0.60 0.73 2.27
CA PHE A 119 -0.76 1.28 2.24
C PHE A 119 -0.80 2.78 2.52
N VAL A 120 0.04 3.26 3.46
CA VAL A 120 0.20 4.70 3.71
C VAL A 120 0.76 5.39 2.47
N CYS A 121 1.88 4.91 1.92
CA CYS A 121 2.50 5.52 0.75
C CYS A 121 1.58 5.50 -0.48
N PHE A 122 0.81 4.43 -0.68
CA PHE A 122 -0.23 4.39 -1.70
C PHE A 122 -1.20 5.57 -1.54
N SER A 123 -1.78 5.75 -0.34
CA SER A 123 -2.71 6.85 -0.09
C SER A 123 -2.07 8.22 -0.25
N LEU A 124 -0.85 8.40 0.25
CA LEU A 124 -0.10 9.65 0.16
C LEU A 124 0.21 10.03 -1.29
N LEU A 125 0.69 9.08 -2.10
CA LEU A 125 0.95 9.31 -3.53
C LEU A 125 -0.33 9.70 -4.25
N VAL A 126 -1.42 8.95 -4.08
CA VAL A 126 -2.70 9.29 -4.73
C VAL A 126 -3.21 10.66 -4.25
N ALA A 127 -3.05 10.97 -2.96
CA ALA A 127 -3.41 12.27 -2.40
C ALA A 127 -2.65 13.41 -3.09
N ALA A 128 -1.32 13.30 -3.18
CA ALA A 128 -0.46 14.30 -3.77
C ALA A 128 -0.70 14.46 -5.28
N PHE A 129 -0.72 13.36 -6.04
CA PHE A 129 -0.84 13.41 -7.50
C PHE A 129 -2.24 13.80 -7.99
N GLU A 130 -3.30 13.30 -7.35
CA GLU A 130 -4.68 13.50 -7.85
C GLU A 130 -5.36 14.70 -7.20
N TYR A 131 -4.96 15.07 -5.98
CA TYR A 131 -5.64 16.10 -5.18
C TYR A 131 -4.69 17.18 -4.66
N GLY A 132 -3.42 17.20 -5.08
CA GLY A 132 -2.41 18.16 -4.61
C GLY A 132 -2.86 19.61 -4.68
N ALA A 133 -3.51 20.02 -5.77
CA ALA A 133 -4.04 21.38 -5.93
C ALA A 133 -5.06 21.78 -4.84
N ARG A 134 -5.76 20.81 -4.25
CA ARG A 134 -6.70 21.03 -3.14
C ARG A 134 -6.04 20.93 -1.76
N LEU A 135 -4.92 20.21 -1.67
CA LEU A 135 -4.16 20.03 -0.43
C LEU A 135 -3.22 21.21 -0.15
N GLY A 136 -2.79 21.91 -1.22
CA GLY A 136 -1.79 22.96 -1.15
C GLY A 136 -0.37 22.43 -1.23
N ASP A 137 0.54 23.28 -1.73
CA ASP A 137 1.92 22.90 -2.04
C ASP A 137 2.72 22.49 -0.79
N GLU A 138 2.41 23.08 0.36
CA GLU A 138 3.03 22.75 1.65
C GLU A 138 2.84 21.27 2.00
N LEU A 139 1.59 20.80 2.09
CA LEU A 139 1.32 19.40 2.41
C LEU A 139 1.82 18.45 1.33
N VAL A 140 1.77 18.83 0.05
CA VAL A 140 2.35 18.02 -1.04
C VAL A 140 3.87 17.85 -0.85
N THR A 141 4.55 18.90 -0.38
CA THR A 141 5.98 18.88 -0.07
C THR A 141 6.27 17.99 1.13
N GLU A 142 5.53 18.16 2.24
CA GLU A 142 5.63 17.30 3.43
C GLU A 142 5.46 15.80 3.06
N ILE A 143 4.48 15.49 2.20
CA ILE A 143 4.25 14.13 1.70
C ILE A 143 5.45 13.64 0.89
N ARG A 144 5.96 14.46 -0.04
CA ARG A 144 7.12 14.09 -0.87
C ARG A 144 8.34 13.77 -0.03
N GLU A 145 8.62 14.61 0.96
CA GLU A 145 9.73 14.43 1.90
C GLU A 145 9.56 13.15 2.72
N ALA A 146 8.35 12.87 3.21
CA ALA A 146 8.09 11.62 3.90
C ALA A 146 8.27 10.38 3.02
N CYS A 147 7.82 10.42 1.77
CA CYS A 147 8.06 9.34 0.82
C CYS A 147 9.55 9.15 0.49
N ALA A 148 10.34 10.23 0.47
CA ALA A 148 11.77 10.16 0.19
C ALA A 148 12.54 9.33 1.24
N LEU A 149 12.09 9.37 2.50
CA LEU A 149 12.73 8.66 3.63
C LEU A 149 12.38 7.18 3.71
N ILE A 150 11.41 6.69 2.94
CA ILE A 150 11.08 5.26 2.93
C ILE A 150 12.35 4.48 2.57
N PRO A 151 12.74 3.44 3.33
CA PRO A 151 13.93 2.67 2.98
C PRO A 151 13.70 1.88 1.68
N PRO A 152 14.67 1.83 0.76
CA PRO A 152 14.56 0.95 -0.38
C PRO A 152 14.58 -0.51 0.07
N GLU A 153 13.90 -1.37 -0.69
CA GLU A 153 13.94 -2.80 -0.44
C GLU A 153 15.37 -3.31 -0.66
N LYS A 154 15.99 -3.90 0.38
CA LYS A 154 17.33 -4.47 0.26
C LYS A 154 17.29 -5.64 -0.71
N TYR A 155 18.14 -5.60 -1.75
CA TYR A 155 18.29 -6.71 -2.69
C TYR A 155 19.00 -7.88 -2.03
N ALA A 156 18.24 -8.83 -1.51
CA ALA A 156 18.75 -10.15 -1.15
C ALA A 156 18.70 -11.00 -2.43
N GLY A 157 19.85 -11.25 -3.07
CA GLY A 157 19.93 -11.97 -4.35
C GLY A 157 19.31 -13.38 -4.37
N ASP A 158 18.94 -13.93 -3.21
CA ASP A 158 18.04 -15.07 -3.07
C ASP A 158 16.63 -14.59 -2.71
N LEU A 159 15.92 -14.05 -3.69
CA LEU A 159 14.53 -13.65 -3.53
C LEU A 159 13.66 -14.91 -3.51
N SER A 160 13.60 -15.58 -2.35
CA SER A 160 12.65 -16.68 -2.14
C SER A 160 11.24 -16.15 -2.40
N VAL A 161 10.53 -16.66 -3.39
CA VAL A 161 9.24 -16.12 -3.88
C VAL A 161 8.08 -16.35 -2.91
N GLY A 162 8.36 -16.61 -1.63
CA GLY A 162 7.36 -16.66 -0.58
C GLY A 162 6.87 -15.26 -0.25
N TYR A 163 5.55 -15.08 -0.24
CA TYR A 163 4.86 -13.82 0.09
C TYR A 163 4.98 -12.73 -0.99
N THR A 164 4.45 -13.04 -2.18
CA THR A 164 4.55 -12.23 -3.40
C THR A 164 3.84 -10.89 -3.31
N ASN A 165 2.67 -10.79 -2.67
CA ASN A 165 1.89 -9.56 -2.61
C ASN A 165 2.64 -8.39 -1.95
N ALA A 166 3.23 -8.62 -0.77
CA ALA A 166 3.95 -7.56 -0.06
C ALA A 166 5.17 -7.06 -0.84
N ARG A 167 5.90 -7.97 -1.50
CA ARG A 167 7.08 -7.61 -2.30
C ARG A 167 6.70 -6.84 -3.56
N LEU A 168 5.71 -7.33 -4.32
CA LEU A 168 5.21 -6.61 -5.49
C LEU A 168 4.72 -5.21 -5.09
N SER A 169 3.95 -5.12 -4.01
CA SER A 169 3.42 -3.86 -3.50
C SER A 169 4.53 -2.87 -3.12
N LYS A 170 5.54 -3.33 -2.38
CA LYS A 170 6.71 -2.52 -2.00
C LYS A 170 7.53 -2.10 -3.22
N CYS A 171 7.76 -2.98 -4.18
CA CYS A 171 8.46 -2.63 -5.43
C CYS A 171 7.70 -1.56 -6.23
N CYS A 172 6.39 -1.75 -6.43
CA CYS A 172 5.57 -0.82 -7.20
C CYS A 172 5.51 0.57 -6.57
N VAL A 173 5.32 0.65 -5.24
CA VAL A 173 5.29 1.94 -4.55
C VAL A 173 6.66 2.62 -4.56
N ASN A 174 7.75 1.86 -4.40
CA ASN A 174 9.10 2.43 -4.48
C ASN A 174 9.41 2.97 -5.87
N LEU A 175 9.04 2.27 -6.96
CA LEU A 175 9.23 2.76 -8.32
C LEU A 175 8.52 4.11 -8.53
N ALA A 176 7.26 4.22 -8.07
CA ALA A 176 6.51 5.46 -8.14
C ALA A 176 7.13 6.59 -7.29
N ILE A 177 7.57 6.28 -6.06
CA ILE A 177 8.26 7.25 -5.18
C ILE A 177 9.54 7.74 -5.83
N CYS A 178 10.41 6.83 -6.29
CA CYS A 178 11.72 7.15 -6.84
C CYS A 178 11.60 8.05 -8.07
N GLU A 179 10.66 7.72 -8.97
CA GLU A 179 10.40 8.55 -10.15
C GLU A 179 9.85 9.94 -9.76
N TRP A 180 9.01 10.01 -8.71
CA TRP A 180 8.48 11.27 -8.23
C TRP A 180 9.54 12.18 -7.61
N ILE A 181 10.43 11.60 -6.80
CA ILE A 181 11.48 12.37 -6.10
C ILE A 181 12.72 12.62 -6.98
N GLY A 182 12.89 11.86 -8.06
CA GLY A 182 14.03 11.95 -8.97
C GLY A 182 15.26 11.13 -8.54
N ASP A 183 15.08 10.13 -7.66
CA ASP A 183 16.14 9.25 -7.19
C ASP A 183 16.29 8.03 -8.11
N TRP A 184 17.09 8.20 -9.17
CA TRP A 184 17.25 7.18 -10.19
C TRP A 184 18.10 5.99 -9.75
N ASP A 185 19.05 6.18 -8.82
CA ASP A 185 19.85 5.07 -8.30
C ASP A 185 18.97 4.09 -7.50
N ARG A 186 18.08 4.64 -6.68
CA ARG A 186 17.07 3.85 -5.96
C ARG A 186 16.04 3.26 -6.91
N PHE A 187 15.62 4.01 -7.92
CA PHE A 187 14.72 3.50 -8.97
C PHE A 187 15.30 2.24 -9.61
N GLU A 188 16.58 2.24 -9.95
CA GLU A 188 17.28 1.11 -10.56
C GLU A 188 17.35 -0.13 -9.65
N VAL A 189 17.51 0.07 -8.34
CA VAL A 189 17.39 -1.02 -7.36
C VAL A 189 15.99 -1.61 -7.39
N SER A 190 14.95 -0.79 -7.29
CA SER A 190 13.55 -1.25 -7.34
C SER A 190 13.18 -1.89 -8.68
N ARG A 191 13.76 -1.40 -9.78
CA ARG A 191 13.58 -1.96 -11.13
C ARG A 191 14.12 -3.38 -11.21
N ARG A 192 15.32 -3.64 -10.65
CA ARG A 192 15.90 -4.99 -10.59
C ARG A 192 15.05 -5.95 -9.77
N HIS A 193 14.51 -5.50 -8.63
CA HIS A 193 13.58 -6.32 -7.83
C HIS A 193 12.30 -6.65 -8.60
N PHE A 194 11.68 -5.65 -9.23
CA PHE A 194 10.48 -5.85 -10.02
C PHE A 194 10.73 -6.81 -11.20
N ASN A 195 11.84 -6.66 -11.91
CA ASN A 195 12.21 -7.53 -13.01
C ASN A 195 12.43 -8.97 -12.55
N HIS A 196 13.13 -9.17 -11.43
CA HIS A 196 13.29 -10.50 -10.85
C HIS A 196 11.94 -11.10 -10.45
N PHE A 197 11.07 -10.33 -9.79
CA PHE A 197 9.71 -10.77 -9.46
C PHE A 197 8.95 -11.21 -10.72
N TYR A 198 9.00 -10.40 -11.78
CA TYR A 198 8.37 -10.70 -13.06
C TYR A 198 8.92 -12.01 -13.65
N ASP A 199 10.24 -12.16 -13.80
CA ASP A 199 10.85 -13.32 -14.43
C ASP A 199 10.51 -14.63 -13.69
N VAL A 200 10.53 -14.59 -12.36
CA VAL A 200 10.23 -15.76 -11.55
C VAL A 200 8.75 -16.15 -11.62
N ASN A 201 7.82 -15.19 -11.51
CA ASN A 201 6.39 -15.49 -11.56
C ASN A 201 5.91 -15.86 -12.96
N MET A 202 6.53 -15.30 -14.02
CA MET A 202 6.22 -15.69 -15.39
C MET A 202 6.72 -17.11 -15.71
N SER A 203 7.83 -17.55 -15.12
CA SER A 203 8.37 -18.90 -15.36
C SER A 203 7.69 -19.99 -14.53
N ARG A 204 7.36 -19.69 -13.25
CA ARG A 204 6.84 -20.68 -12.29
C ARG A 204 5.34 -20.56 -12.04
N GLY A 205 4.72 -19.45 -12.42
CA GLY A 205 3.42 -19.02 -11.92
C GLY A 205 3.51 -18.41 -10.53
N ILE A 206 2.35 -18.08 -9.97
CA ILE A 206 2.27 -17.37 -8.69
C ILE A 206 2.12 -18.39 -7.56
N PRO A 207 3.09 -18.46 -6.63
CA PRO A 207 3.07 -19.43 -5.54
C PRO A 207 2.19 -19.00 -4.34
N GLU A 208 1.47 -17.87 -4.45
CA GLU A 208 0.69 -17.30 -3.36
C GLU A 208 -0.60 -18.08 -3.08
N ARG A 209 -1.10 -17.90 -1.85
CA ARG A 209 -2.48 -18.27 -1.52
C ARG A 209 -3.42 -17.52 -2.48
N LEU A 210 -4.07 -18.28 -3.36
CA LEU A 210 -5.16 -17.80 -4.21
C LEU A 210 -6.28 -17.26 -3.31
N SER A 211 -6.31 -15.95 -3.11
CA SER A 211 -7.43 -15.26 -2.48
C SER A 211 -7.70 -13.98 -3.23
N ALA A 212 -8.98 -13.71 -3.48
CA ALA A 212 -9.41 -12.50 -4.15
C ALA A 212 -8.87 -11.25 -3.43
N THR A 213 -8.77 -11.27 -2.10
CA THR A 213 -8.26 -10.14 -1.31
C THR A 213 -6.81 -9.78 -1.64
N TYR A 214 -5.91 -10.76 -1.75
CA TYR A 214 -4.50 -10.48 -2.07
C TYR A 214 -4.33 -10.03 -3.52
N TYR A 215 -5.04 -10.65 -4.46
CA TYR A 215 -5.02 -10.18 -5.85
C TYR A 215 -5.54 -8.75 -6.01
N MET A 216 -6.53 -8.33 -5.22
CA MET A 216 -6.96 -6.93 -5.22
C MET A 216 -5.85 -5.98 -4.77
N VAL A 217 -5.01 -6.37 -3.81
CA VAL A 217 -3.85 -5.58 -3.40
C VAL A 217 -2.80 -5.53 -4.52
N ASP A 218 -2.55 -6.65 -5.21
CA ASP A 218 -1.64 -6.68 -6.38
C ASP A 218 -2.12 -5.77 -7.51
N PHE A 219 -3.43 -5.78 -7.82
CA PHE A 219 -4.00 -4.89 -8.82
C PHE A 219 -3.88 -3.42 -8.43
N VAL A 220 -4.04 -3.09 -7.14
CA VAL A 220 -3.82 -1.73 -6.63
C VAL A 220 -2.36 -1.32 -6.81
N ALA A 221 -1.41 -2.21 -6.45
CA ALA A 221 0.02 -1.96 -6.63
C ALA A 221 0.41 -1.77 -8.10
N LEU A 222 -0.04 -2.65 -9.00
CA LEU A 222 0.19 -2.51 -10.44
C LEU A 222 -0.51 -1.27 -11.03
N GLY A 223 -1.64 -0.86 -10.44
CA GLY A 223 -2.32 0.40 -10.74
C GLY A 223 -1.41 1.62 -10.55
N LEU A 224 -0.57 1.63 -9.51
CA LEU A 224 0.42 2.70 -9.29
C LEU A 224 1.39 2.80 -10.47
N ILE A 225 1.87 1.66 -10.99
CA ILE A 225 2.78 1.65 -12.14
C ILE A 225 2.14 2.32 -13.36
N PHE A 226 0.92 1.92 -13.71
CA PHE A 226 0.25 2.49 -14.89
C PHE A 226 -0.03 3.99 -14.76
N ARG A 227 -0.22 4.46 -13.52
CA ARG A 227 -0.59 5.84 -13.22
C ARG A 227 0.61 6.78 -13.09
N TYR A 228 1.67 6.32 -12.42
CA TYR A 228 2.73 7.19 -11.90
C TYR A 228 4.15 6.81 -12.33
N VAL A 229 4.32 5.72 -13.07
CA VAL A 229 5.63 5.31 -13.61
C VAL A 229 5.66 5.49 -15.13
N LYS A 230 6.71 6.13 -15.64
CA LYS A 230 6.93 6.42 -17.06
C LYS A 230 7.74 5.35 -17.78
N ASP A 231 8.52 4.54 -17.07
CA ASP A 231 9.31 3.45 -17.65
C ASP A 231 8.41 2.48 -18.43
N LEU A 232 8.61 2.43 -19.75
CA LEU A 232 7.77 1.68 -20.67
C LEU A 232 7.92 0.16 -20.48
N GLU A 233 9.12 -0.32 -20.17
CA GLU A 233 9.39 -1.74 -19.96
C GLU A 233 8.62 -2.24 -18.73
N ILE A 234 8.71 -1.49 -17.63
CA ILE A 234 8.01 -1.81 -16.38
C ILE A 234 6.49 -1.82 -16.60
N ARG A 235 5.94 -0.82 -17.31
CA ARG A 235 4.51 -0.80 -17.64
C ARG A 235 4.07 -2.01 -18.48
N GLN A 236 4.86 -2.41 -19.47
CA GLN A 236 4.56 -3.59 -20.30
C GLN A 236 4.59 -4.88 -19.48
N LYS A 237 5.58 -5.03 -18.59
CA LYS A 237 5.65 -6.18 -17.67
C LYS A 237 4.49 -6.18 -16.68
N SER A 238 4.12 -5.04 -16.12
CA SER A 238 2.92 -4.90 -15.27
C SER A 238 1.65 -5.31 -15.99
N GLN A 239 1.48 -4.95 -17.27
CA GLN A 239 0.32 -5.38 -18.06
C GLN A 239 0.26 -6.92 -18.16
N ARG A 240 1.39 -7.58 -18.40
CA ARG A 240 1.46 -9.05 -18.46
C ARG A 240 1.15 -9.69 -17.11
N LEU A 241 1.64 -9.11 -16.01
CA LEU A 241 1.30 -9.57 -14.65
C LEU A 241 -0.20 -9.44 -14.36
N VAL A 242 -0.84 -8.33 -14.74
CA VAL A 242 -2.30 -8.17 -14.64
C VAL A 242 -3.03 -9.28 -15.40
N THR A 243 -2.59 -9.58 -16.62
CA THR A 243 -3.18 -10.67 -17.41
C THR A 243 -3.02 -12.02 -16.71
N LEU A 244 -1.83 -12.32 -16.17
CA LEU A 244 -1.57 -13.55 -15.42
C LEU A 244 -2.48 -13.65 -14.18
N PHE A 245 -2.57 -12.59 -13.37
CA PHE A 245 -3.43 -12.56 -12.19
C PHE A 245 -4.91 -12.74 -12.52
N LEU A 246 -5.40 -12.08 -13.57
CA LEU A 246 -6.78 -12.24 -14.02
C LEU A 246 -7.06 -13.66 -14.54
N GLN A 247 -6.11 -14.25 -15.26
CA GLN A 247 -6.22 -15.64 -15.71
C GLN A 247 -6.31 -16.59 -14.51
N GLU A 248 -5.42 -16.46 -13.52
CA GLU A 248 -5.47 -17.31 -12.32
C GLU A 248 -6.78 -17.14 -11.54
N LEU A 249 -7.25 -15.91 -11.36
CA LEU A 249 -8.56 -15.64 -10.74
C LEU A 249 -9.72 -16.28 -11.51
N PHE A 250 -9.72 -16.18 -12.84
CA PHE A 250 -10.79 -16.74 -13.66
C PHE A 250 -10.78 -18.27 -13.69
N PHE A 251 -9.60 -18.87 -13.83
CA PHE A 251 -9.48 -20.33 -13.94
C PHE A 251 -9.66 -21.05 -12.61
N PHE A 252 -9.17 -20.47 -11.50
CA PHE A 252 -9.20 -21.13 -10.20
C PHE A 252 -10.33 -20.65 -9.28
N GLY A 253 -10.90 -19.46 -9.51
CA GLY A 253 -11.97 -18.92 -8.68
C GLY A 253 -11.59 -18.86 -7.20
N ASP A 254 -12.53 -19.21 -6.31
CA ASP A 254 -12.33 -19.27 -4.84
C ASP A 254 -11.67 -20.58 -4.36
N ARG A 255 -11.13 -21.42 -5.26
CA ARG A 255 -10.47 -22.67 -4.86
C ARG A 255 -9.14 -22.33 -4.17
N GLN A 256 -9.15 -22.36 -2.83
CA GLN A 256 -7.97 -22.36 -1.94
C GLN A 256 -6.93 -23.36 -2.48
N PRO A 257 -5.62 -23.09 -2.32
CA PRO A 257 -4.62 -23.61 -3.24
C PRO A 257 -4.65 -25.13 -3.28
N ILE A 258 -4.77 -25.66 -4.50
CA ILE A 258 -4.21 -26.97 -4.83
C ILE A 258 -2.76 -26.91 -4.33
N PRO A 259 -2.35 -27.80 -3.41
CA PRO A 259 -1.05 -27.69 -2.74
C PRO A 259 0.03 -27.70 -3.80
N ALA A 260 0.68 -26.54 -4.01
CA ALA A 260 1.82 -26.35 -4.87
C ALA A 260 1.65 -26.84 -6.33
N ARG A 261 1.96 -25.95 -7.28
CA ARG A 261 2.50 -26.36 -8.58
C ARG A 261 3.81 -27.15 -8.37
N ARG A 262 3.75 -28.41 -7.95
CA ARG A 262 4.53 -29.44 -8.64
C ARG A 262 3.71 -29.76 -9.87
N THR A 263 4.30 -29.73 -11.06
CA THR A 263 3.64 -29.88 -12.38
C THR A 263 2.94 -28.57 -12.83
N TYR A 264 3.57 -27.72 -13.63
CA TYR A 264 3.49 -27.81 -15.10
C TYR A 264 4.71 -27.24 -15.85
N ASN A 265 5.82 -26.94 -15.16
CA ASN A 265 7.09 -26.51 -15.78
C ASN A 265 8.33 -27.18 -15.12
N GLN A 266 8.25 -28.49 -14.80
CA GLN A 266 9.46 -29.29 -14.48
C GLN A 266 10.21 -29.75 -15.74
N ASN A 267 10.23 -28.94 -16.80
CA ASN A 267 11.10 -29.17 -17.96
C ASN A 267 11.91 -27.89 -18.23
N VAL A 268 12.97 -27.71 -17.46
CA VAL A 268 14.21 -27.06 -17.93
C VAL A 268 15.37 -27.53 -17.04
N GLY A 269 16.09 -28.54 -17.53
CA GLY A 269 17.51 -28.75 -17.26
C GLY A 269 17.90 -29.70 -16.12
N ALA A 270 17.92 -31.00 -16.42
CA ALA A 270 19.08 -31.85 -16.14
C ALA A 270 19.74 -32.16 -17.49
#